data_AF-A0AA36CTM2-F1
#
_entry.id   AF-A0AA36CTM2-F1
#
_cell.length_a   1.000
_cell.length_b   1.000
_cell.length_c   1.000
_cell.angle_alpha   90.00
_cell.angle_beta   90.00
_cell.angle_gamma   90.00
#
_symmetry.space_group_name_H-M   'P 1'
#
loop_
_entity.id
_entity.type
_entity.pdbx_description
1 polymer ?
#
loop_
_entity_poly.entity_id
_entity_poly.type
_entity_poly.pdbx_seq_one_letter_code
_entity_poly.pdbx_strand_id
1 'polypeptide(L)'
;MFNALVSVWAEKYTYDEIAEKTILFYRRYAINRHKATVSTPAYHAEAYSCDDHRNDHRPFLYPDFQYQFQQIRERAKQLAKI
;
A
#
# COMPACT_ATOMS: atom_id res chain seq x y z
N MET A 1 -0.02 6.16 3.61
CA MET A 1 0.37 4.94 4.34
C MET A 1 1.72 5.09 5.05
N PHE A 2 2.84 5.28 4.33
CA PHE A 2 4.18 5.39 4.94
C PHE A 2 4.25 6.34 6.16
N ASN A 3 3.87 7.61 6.02
CA ASN A 3 3.93 8.58 7.13
C ASN A 3 3.10 8.17 8.36
N ALA A 4 1.96 7.51 8.15
CA ALA A 4 1.13 7.01 9.25
C ALA A 4 1.76 5.79 9.92
N LEU A 5 2.40 4.90 9.16
CA LEU A 5 3.13 3.76 9.72
C LEU A 5 4.37 4.22 10.47
N VAL A 6 5.04 5.28 10.04
CA VAL A 6 6.14 5.90 10.79
C VAL A 6 5.70 6.26 12.21
N SER A 7 4.58 6.94 12.39
CA SER A 7 4.11 7.29 13.75
C SER A 7 3.71 6.09 14.61
N VAL A 8 3.36 4.96 13.99
CA VAL A 8 2.92 3.75 14.72
C VAL A 8 4.07 2.76 14.96
N TRP A 9 5.07 2.72 14.09
CA TRP A 9 6.09 1.67 14.04
C TRP A 9 7.53 2.15 14.25
N ALA A 10 7.78 3.45 14.37
CA ALA A 10 9.14 3.99 14.51
C ALA A 10 9.92 3.43 15.72
N GLU A 11 9.23 3.01 16.79
CA GLU A 11 9.89 2.38 17.95
C GLU A 11 10.37 0.96 17.67
N LYS A 12 9.80 0.28 16.67
CA LYS A 12 10.03 -1.14 16.39
C LYS A 12 10.84 -1.39 15.13
N TYR A 13 10.71 -0.53 14.12
CA TYR A 13 11.33 -0.70 12.80
C TYR A 13 12.05 0.57 12.38
N THR A 14 13.13 0.41 11.63
CA THR A 14 13.81 1.53 10.97
C THR A 14 12.92 2.17 9.90
N TYR A 15 13.14 3.44 9.59
CA TYR A 15 12.38 4.14 8.54
C TYR A 15 12.49 3.45 7.17
N ASP A 16 13.67 2.89 6.86
CA ASP A 16 13.89 2.14 5.63
C ASP A 16 13.10 0.81 5.60
N GLU A 17 13.02 0.09 6.71
CA GLU A 17 12.17 -1.12 6.78
C GLU A 17 10.68 -0.80 6.62
N ILE A 18 10.21 0.29 7.22
CA ILE A 18 8.81 0.75 7.07
C ILE A 18 8.56 1.14 5.61
N ALA A 19 9.50 1.82 4.96
CA ALA A 19 9.44 2.18 3.55
C ALA A 19 9.36 0.93 2.65
N GLU A 20 10.26 -0.04 2.82
CA GLU A 20 10.28 -1.25 2.01
C GLU A 20 9.03 -2.11 2.21
N LYS A 21 8.51 -2.23 3.44
CA LYS A 21 7.22 -2.91 3.69
C LYS A 21 6.06 -2.20 2.99
N THR A 22 6.03 -0.86 3.02
CA THR A 22 5.00 -0.06 2.35
C THR A 22 5.06 -0.25 0.83
N ILE A 23 6.26 -0.19 0.25
CA ILE A 23 6.48 -0.37 -1.19
C ILE A 23 6.08 -1.80 -1.61
N LEU A 24 6.48 -2.82 -0.83
CA LEU A 24 6.15 -4.20 -1.11
C LEU A 24 4.63 -4.44 -1.10
N PHE A 25 3.92 -3.86 -0.13
CA PHE A 25 2.46 -3.92 -0.07
C PHE A 25 1.82 -3.39 -1.36
N TYR A 26 2.18 -2.17 -1.79
CA TYR A 26 1.58 -1.57 -2.98
C TYR A 26 2.00 -2.27 -4.27
N ARG A 27 3.23 -2.76 -4.38
CA ARG A 27 3.65 -3.58 -5.53
C ARG A 27 2.81 -4.85 -5.66
N ARG A 28 2.65 -5.59 -4.56
CA ARG A 28 1.84 -6.82 -4.56
C ARG A 28 0.37 -6.54 -4.81
N TYR A 29 -0.17 -5.48 -4.21
CA TYR A 29 -1.53 -5.02 -4.45
C TYR A 29 -1.75 -4.70 -5.93
N ALA A 30 -0.91 -3.86 -6.51
CA ALA A 30 -1.03 -3.40 -7.90
C ALA A 30 -0.98 -4.57 -8.90
N ILE A 31 0.02 -5.45 -8.76
CA ILE A 31 0.20 -6.60 -9.66
C ILE A 31 -1.00 -7.55 -9.59
N ASN A 32 -1.61 -7.72 -8.42
CA ASN A 32 -2.69 -8.69 -8.21
C ASN A 32 -4.10 -8.10 -8.28
N ARG A 33 -4.28 -6.78 -8.47
CA ARG A 33 -5.62 -6.17 -8.38
C ARG A 33 -6.60 -6.73 -9.42
N HIS A 34 -6.13 -7.14 -10.59
CA HIS A 34 -6.95 -7.84 -11.59
C HIS A 34 -7.63 -9.11 -11.07
N LYS A 35 -7.12 -9.74 -10.00
CA LYS A 35 -7.79 -10.90 -9.38
C LYS A 35 -9.07 -10.52 -8.64
N ALA A 36 -9.20 -9.27 -8.22
CA ALA A 36 -10.42 -8.78 -7.56
C ALA A 36 -11.60 -8.69 -8.52
N THR A 37 -11.36 -8.43 -9.82
CA THR A 37 -12.43 -8.26 -10.82
C THR A 37 -13.19 -9.55 -11.11
N VAL A 38 -12.56 -10.70 -10.84
CA VAL A 38 -13.11 -12.05 -11.03
C VAL A 38 -13.28 -12.81 -9.72
N SER A 39 -13.19 -12.12 -8.58
CA SER A 39 -13.33 -12.75 -7.27
C SER A 39 -14.77 -13.22 -7.04
N THR A 40 -14.92 -14.30 -6.30
CA THR A 40 -16.25 -14.79 -5.90
C THR A 40 -16.95 -13.73 -5.04
N PRO A 41 -18.22 -13.40 -5.32
CA PRO A 41 -18.99 -12.50 -4.46
C PRO A 41 -18.99 -12.99 -3.01
N ALA A 42 -18.73 -12.08 -2.08
CA ALA A 42 -18.64 -12.38 -0.66
C ALA A 42 -19.63 -11.54 0.17
N TYR A 43 -20.00 -12.04 1.35
CA TYR A 43 -20.80 -11.26 2.30
C TYR A 43 -20.03 -10.02 2.75
N HIS A 44 -20.69 -8.87 2.74
CA HIS A 44 -20.09 -7.62 3.20
C HIS A 44 -20.20 -7.51 4.73
N ALA A 45 -19.06 -7.63 5.42
CA ALA A 45 -18.98 -7.52 6.88
C ALA A 45 -18.20 -6.29 7.36
N GLU A 46 -17.24 -5.81 6.58
CA GLU A 46 -16.28 -4.80 6.99
C GLU A 46 -16.23 -3.63 6.00
N ALA A 47 -16.13 -2.41 6.53
CA ALA A 47 -16.08 -1.19 5.72
C ALA A 47 -14.83 -1.11 4.82
N TYR A 48 -13.77 -1.85 5.14
CA TYR A 48 -12.52 -1.89 4.37
C TYR A 48 -12.46 -3.01 3.31
N SER A 49 -13.60 -3.63 2.97
CA SER A 49 -13.67 -4.68 1.94
C SER A 49 -13.03 -4.24 0.62
N CYS A 50 -12.26 -5.14 -0.01
CA CYS A 50 -11.57 -4.92 -1.28
C CYS A 50 -12.39 -5.38 -2.51
N ASP A 51 -13.68 -5.66 -2.33
CA ASP A 51 -14.61 -6.10 -3.37
C ASP A 51 -14.83 -5.02 -4.44
N ASP A 52 -14.36 -5.31 -5.65
CA ASP A 52 -14.38 -4.42 -6.81
C ASP A 52 -15.77 -4.32 -7.45
N HIS A 53 -16.71 -5.23 -7.14
CA HIS A 53 -18.04 -5.24 -7.75
C HIS A 53 -19.02 -4.25 -7.11
N ARG A 54 -18.80 -3.84 -5.86
CA ARG A 54 -19.78 -3.04 -5.11
C ARG A 54 -19.20 -1.93 -4.23
N ASN A 55 -18.07 -2.16 -3.58
CA ASN A 55 -17.62 -1.29 -2.48
C ASN A 55 -16.32 -0.53 -2.79
N ASP A 56 -15.36 -1.17 -3.47
CA ASP A 56 -14.01 -0.64 -3.68
C ASP A 56 -13.70 -0.55 -5.17
N HIS A 57 -14.46 0.22 -5.95
CA HIS A 57 -14.22 0.36 -7.39
C HIS A 57 -12.88 1.04 -7.68
N ARG A 58 -11.93 0.31 -8.30
CA ARG A 58 -10.59 0.83 -8.60
C ARG A 58 -10.07 0.38 -9.97
N PRO A 59 -9.04 1.06 -10.51
CA PRO A 59 -8.29 0.51 -11.64
C PRO A 59 -7.73 -0.87 -11.30
N PHE A 60 -7.71 -1.78 -12.28
CA PHE A 60 -7.06 -3.08 -12.15
C PHE A 60 -5.76 -3.20 -12.95
N LEU A 61 -5.53 -2.25 -13.88
CA LEU A 61 -4.26 -2.05 -14.58
C LEU A 61 -3.58 -0.81 -13.99
N TYR A 62 -2.67 -1.03 -13.05
CA TYR A 62 -1.91 0.03 -12.40
C TYR A 62 -0.55 0.28 -13.07
N PRO A 63 -0.03 1.52 -12.99
CA PRO A 63 1.36 1.79 -13.34
C PRO A 63 2.31 1.25 -12.25
N ASP A 64 3.61 1.42 -12.47
CA ASP A 64 4.67 0.92 -11.58
C ASP A 64 4.92 1.78 -10.32
N PHE A 65 4.19 2.89 -10.16
CA PHE A 65 4.25 3.80 -9.01
C PHE A 65 5.64 4.38 -8.69
N GLN A 66 6.53 4.55 -9.68
CA GLN A 66 7.91 5.03 -9.42
C GLN A 66 7.93 6.35 -8.65
N TYR A 67 7.10 7.31 -9.05
CA TYR A 67 7.03 8.60 -8.39
C TYR A 67 6.75 8.44 -6.89
N GLN A 68 5.71 7.68 -6.54
CA GLN A 68 5.32 7.45 -5.15
C GLN A 68 6.41 6.69 -4.38
N PHE A 69 7.04 5.68 -5.00
CA PHE A 69 8.11 4.92 -4.36
C PHE A 69 9.38 5.75 -4.15
N GLN A 70 9.70 6.66 -5.07
CA GLN A 70 10.79 7.61 -4.90
C GLN A 70 10.50 8.57 -3.74
N GLN A 71 9.30 9.16 -3.70
CA GLN A 71 8.90 10.03 -2.58
C GLN A 71 9.00 9.33 -1.22
N ILE A 72 8.61 8.05 -1.13
CA ILE A 72 8.73 7.26 0.11
C ILE A 72 10.20 7.10 0.51
N ARG A 73 11.08 6.70 -0.42
CA ARG A 73 12.51 6.51 -0.15
C ARG A 73 13.20 7.80 0.25
N GLU A 74 12.89 8.90 -0.43
CA GLU A 74 13.43 10.22 -0.08
C GLU A 74 12.98 10.65 1.31
N ARG A 75 11.70 10.43 1.65
CA ARG A 75 11.19 10.73 2.98
C ARG A 75 11.85 9.90 4.07
N ALA A 76 12.06 8.60 3.85
CA ALA A 76 12.77 7.73 4.79
C ALA A 76 14.20 8.23 5.05
N LYS A 77 14.94 8.61 3.99
CA LYS A 77 16.28 9.21 4.10
C LYS A 77 16.30 10.52 4.87
N GLN A 78 15.29 11.37 4.71
CA GLN A 78 15.19 12.63 5.46
C GLN A 78 14.98 12.37 6.95
N LEU A 79 14.12 11.40 7.30
CA LEU A 79 13.83 11.05 8.69
C LEU A 79 15.02 10.38 9.39
N ALA A 80 15.83 9.61 8.66
CA ALA A 80 17.03 8.97 9.20
C ALA A 80 18.21 9.94 9.43
N LYS A 81 18.15 11.17 8.91
CA LYS A 81 19.17 12.21 9.12
C LYS A 81 18.92 13.09 10.35
N ILE A 82 17.73 12.97 10.94
CA ILE A 82 17.30 13.70 12.14
C ILE A 82 17.56 12.80 13.34
#